data_AF-A0A2E3M0J7-F1
#
_entry.id   AF-A0A2E3M0J7-F1
#
_cell.length_a   1.000
_cell.length_b   1.000
_cell.length_c   1.000
_cell.angle_alpha   90.00
_cell.angle_beta   90.00
_cell.angle_gamma   90.00
#
_symmetry.space_group_name_H-M   'P 1'
#
loop_
_entity.id
_entity.type
_entity.pdbx_description
1 polymer ?
#
loop_
_entity_poly.entity_id
_entity_poly.type
_entity_poly.pdbx_seq_one_letter_code
_entity_poly.pdbx_strand_id
1 'polypeptide(L)'
;MRSKQLLEHVATLLDERQRDYGSPKDNFNRIARRWSVLLNKELSAQEVALMMLDFKLARLQHNPKHFDSLVDVIGYAACLAELK
;
A
#
# COMPACT_ATOMS: atom_id res chain seq x y z
N MET A 1 20.50 0.40 -6.03
CA MET A 1 20.35 0.31 -4.55
C MET A 1 20.31 -1.15 -4.14
N ARG A 2 20.97 -1.55 -3.04
CA ARG A 2 20.90 -2.94 -2.52
C ARG A 2 19.57 -3.18 -1.78
N SER A 3 19.14 -4.44 -1.67
CA SER A 3 17.86 -4.80 -1.03
C SER A 3 17.68 -4.24 0.38
N LYS A 4 18.71 -4.36 1.23
CA LYS A 4 18.70 -3.80 2.60
C LYS A 4 18.43 -2.29 2.61
N GLN A 5 19.12 -1.53 1.77
CA GLN A 5 18.96 -0.07 1.68
C GLN A 5 17.56 0.31 1.19
N LEU A 6 16.96 -0.48 0.28
CA LEU A 6 15.59 -0.29 -0.17
C LEU A 6 14.60 -0.47 0.98
N LEU A 7 14.76 -1.52 1.78
CA LEU A 7 13.87 -1.78 2.92
C LEU A 7 13.97 -0.68 3.98
N GLU A 8 15.19 -0.21 4.29
CA GLU A 8 15.41 0.92 5.21
C GLU A 8 14.75 2.22 4.70
N HIS A 9 14.86 2.47 3.39
CA HIS A 9 14.21 3.61 2.74
C HIS A 9 12.68 3.52 2.82
N VAL A 10 12.10 2.34 2.52
CA VAL A 10 10.66 2.11 2.62
C VAL A 10 10.17 2.28 4.06
N ALA A 11 10.90 1.76 5.05
CA ALA A 11 10.54 1.90 6.46
C ALA A 11 10.46 3.38 6.86
N THR A 12 11.46 4.19 6.48
CA THR A 12 11.47 5.64 6.75
C THR A 12 10.25 6.34 6.13
N LEU A 13 9.92 6.00 4.88
CA LEU A 13 8.75 6.56 4.19
C LEU A 13 7.42 6.15 4.84
N LEU A 14 7.32 4.94 5.39
CA LEU A 14 6.13 4.50 6.11
C LEU A 14 5.96 5.27 7.42
N ASP A 15 7.04 5.51 8.17
CA ASP A 15 7.01 6.32 9.39
C ASP A 15 6.59 7.77 9.11
N GLU A 16 7.07 8.35 8.01
CA GLU A 16 6.61 9.66 7.53
C GLU A 16 5.12 9.65 7.18
N ARG A 17 4.69 8.70 6.35
CA ARG A 17 3.28 8.59 5.92
C ARG A 17 2.33 8.33 7.10
N GLN A 18 2.74 7.55 8.09
CA GLN A 18 1.93 7.30 9.29
C GLN A 18 1.74 8.57 10.13
N ARG A 19 2.75 9.44 10.22
CA ARG A 19 2.63 10.74 10.90
C ARG A 19 1.64 11.66 10.19
N ASP A 20 1.65 11.66 8.86
CA ASP A 20 0.82 12.56 8.06
C ASP A 20 -0.63 12.07 7.90
N TYR A 21 -0.81 10.76 7.68
CA TYR A 21 -2.10 10.17 7.30
C TYR A 21 -2.72 9.30 8.40
N GLY A 22 -2.01 9.01 9.48
CA GLY A 22 -2.45 8.08 10.53
C GLY A 22 -2.19 6.62 10.18
N SER A 23 -2.76 5.70 10.98
CA SER A 23 -2.45 4.28 10.88
C SER A 23 -2.88 3.69 9.51
N PRO A 24 -2.14 2.71 8.96
CA PRO A 24 -2.56 2.01 7.75
C PRO A 24 -3.94 1.36 7.88
N LYS A 25 -4.25 0.81 9.07
CA LYS A 25 -5.55 0.22 9.37
C LYS A 25 -6.69 1.23 9.21
N ASP A 26 -6.55 2.44 9.77
CA ASP A 26 -7.59 3.46 9.65
C ASP A 26 -7.74 3.92 8.19
N ASN A 27 -6.62 4.12 7.50
CA ASN A 27 -6.61 4.55 6.11
C ASN A 27 -7.27 3.54 5.17
N PHE A 28 -6.89 2.27 5.26
CA PHE A 28 -7.52 1.24 4.42
C PHE A 28 -8.98 1.00 4.79
N ASN A 29 -9.38 1.09 6.06
CA ASN A 29 -10.80 1.01 6.43
C ASN A 29 -11.62 2.18 5.84
N ARG A 30 -11.05 3.40 5.81
CA ARG A 30 -11.71 4.54 5.15
C ARG A 30 -11.90 4.30 3.66
N ILE A 31 -10.88 3.77 2.99
CA ILE A 31 -10.96 3.43 1.56
C ILE A 31 -11.96 2.30 1.33
N ALA A 32 -11.92 1.25 2.16
CA ALA A 32 -12.79 0.09 2.07
C ALA A 32 -14.27 0.51 2.13
N ARG A 33 -14.64 1.38 3.08
CA ARG A 33 -16.00 1.94 3.16
C ARG A 33 -16.40 2.69 1.90
N ARG A 34 -15.51 3.53 1.37
CA ARG A 34 -15.78 4.32 0.15
C ARG A 34 -15.96 3.42 -1.07
N TRP A 35 -15.05 2.48 -1.27
CA TRP A 35 -15.10 1.56 -2.40
C TRP A 35 -16.25 0.57 -2.29
N SER A 36 -16.64 0.18 -1.07
CA SER A 36 -17.79 -0.71 -0.87
C SER A 36 -19.08 -0.11 -1.41
N VAL A 37 -19.28 1.20 -1.22
CA VAL A 37 -20.42 1.93 -1.77
C VAL A 37 -20.35 1.95 -3.30
N LEU A 38 -19.19 2.28 -3.87
CA LEU A 38 -19.01 2.39 -5.32
C LEU A 38 -19.22 1.05 -6.05
N LEU A 39 -18.80 -0.05 -5.43
CA LEU A 39 -18.85 -1.39 -6.02
C LEU A 39 -20.09 -2.18 -5.62
N ASN A 40 -20.93 -1.62 -4.73
CA ASN A 40 -22.05 -2.32 -4.10
C ASN A 40 -21.64 -3.70 -3.53
N LYS A 41 -20.48 -3.74 -2.86
CA LYS A 41 -19.88 -4.94 -2.27
C LYS A 41 -19.07 -4.56 -1.04
N GLU A 42 -19.30 -5.20 0.11
CA GLU A 42 -18.45 -4.97 1.28
C GLU A 42 -17.00 -5.41 1.03
N LEU A 43 -16.07 -4.50 1.33
CA LEU A 43 -14.64 -4.74 1.30
C LEU A 43 -14.03 -4.58 2.70
N SER A 44 -13.05 -5.43 2.97
CA SER A 44 -12.16 -5.34 4.13
C SER A 44 -10.95 -4.44 3.86
N ALA A 45 -10.26 -4.01 4.93
CA ALA A 45 -9.00 -3.28 4.81
C ALA A 45 -7.91 -4.14 4.12
N GLN A 46 -7.91 -5.45 4.36
CA GLN A 46 -6.99 -6.39 3.74
C GLN A 46 -7.22 -6.49 2.21
N GLU A 47 -8.48 -6.57 1.77
CA GLU A 47 -8.82 -6.54 0.34
C GLU A 47 -8.36 -5.23 -0.31
N VAL A 48 -8.54 -4.09 0.35
CA VAL A 48 -8.03 -2.81 -0.17
C VAL A 48 -6.51 -2.82 -0.31
N ALA A 49 -5.78 -3.29 0.70
CA ALA A 49 -4.32 -3.36 0.63
C ALA A 49 -3.84 -4.24 -0.54
N LEU A 50 -4.49 -5.39 -0.76
CA LEU A 50 -4.22 -6.29 -1.89
C LEU A 50 -4.52 -5.63 -3.25
N MET A 51 -5.63 -4.88 -3.35
CA MET A 51 -5.96 -4.13 -4.58
C MET A 51 -4.95 -3.00 -4.86
N MET A 52 -4.47 -2.31 -3.82
CA MET A 52 -3.46 -1.26 -3.96
C MET A 52 -2.10 -1.83 -4.39
N LEU A 53 -1.74 -3.03 -3.89
CA LEU A 53 -0.59 -3.79 -4.37
C LEU A 53 -0.71 -4.09 -5.87
N ASP A 54 -1.83 -4.67 -6.29
CA ASP A 54 -2.09 -5.02 -7.69
C ASP A 54 -2.01 -3.79 -8.61
N PHE A 55 -2.57 -2.65 -8.17
CA PHE A 55 -2.49 -1.40 -8.93
C PHE A 55 -1.04 -0.95 -9.19
N LYS A 56 -0.13 -1.16 -8.23
CA LYS A 56 1.29 -0.82 -8.40
C LYS A 56 2.02 -1.85 -9.25
N LEU A 57 1.67 -3.12 -9.14
CA LEU A 57 2.17 -4.18 -10.03
C LEU A 57 1.77 -3.93 -11.48
N ALA A 58 0.52 -3.54 -11.75
CA ALA A 58 0.06 -3.17 -13.09
C ALA A 58 0.89 -2.01 -13.68
N ARG A 59 1.25 -1.01 -12.86
CA ARG A 59 2.13 0.08 -13.30
C ARG A 59 3.56 -0.41 -13.60
N LEU A 60 4.10 -1.30 -12.79
CA LEU A 60 5.42 -1.91 -13.03
C LEU A 60 5.43 -2.80 -14.27
N GLN A 61 4.34 -3.50 -14.56
CA GLN A 61 4.20 -4.28 -15.79
C GLN A 61 4.31 -3.39 -17.02
N HIS A 62 3.75 -2.17 -16.98
CA HIS A 62 3.90 -1.19 -18.05
C HIS A 62 5.28 -0.50 -18.08
N ASN A 63 5.79 -0.09 -16.91
CA ASN A 63 7.10 0.52 -16.76
C ASN A 63 7.91 -0.17 -15.65
N PRO A 64 8.70 -1.21 -15.99
CA PRO A 64 9.46 -1.98 -15.00
C PRO A 64 10.53 -1.19 -14.25
N LYS A 65 10.89 0.01 -14.74
CA LYS A 65 11.89 0.90 -14.13
C LYS A 65 11.26 1.93 -13.19
N HIS A 66 9.94 1.90 -12.97
CA HIS A 66 9.23 2.88 -12.15
C HIS A 66 9.47 2.64 -10.65
N PHE A 67 10.55 3.24 -10.13
CA PHE A 67 11.06 3.01 -8.77
C PHE A 67 10.03 3.26 -7.66
N ASP A 68 9.26 4.35 -7.75
CA ASP A 68 8.22 4.68 -6.75
C ASP A 68 7.15 3.57 -6.63
N SER A 69 6.83 2.89 -7.72
CA SER A 69 5.88 1.76 -7.65
C SER A 69 6.46 0.51 -7.01
N LEU A 70 7.77 0.29 -7.15
CA LEU A 70 8.45 -0.76 -6.39
C LEU A 70 8.44 -0.45 -4.89
N VAL A 71 8.72 0.79 -4.51
CA VAL A 71 8.65 1.27 -3.12
C VAL A 71 7.23 1.08 -2.56
N ASP A 72 6.21 1.50 -3.30
CA ASP A 72 4.81 1.35 -2.87
C ASP A 72 4.38 -0.12 -2.76
N VAL A 73 4.84 -1.02 -3.62
CA VAL A 73 4.56 -2.47 -3.47
C VAL A 73 5.09 -2.97 -2.13
N ILE A 74 6.34 -2.64 -1.79
CA ILE A 74 6.93 -3.05 -0.51
C ILE A 74 6.18 -2.40 0.65
N GLY A 75 5.83 -1.12 0.51
CA GLY A 75 5.07 -0.36 1.51
C GLY A 75 3.70 -0.96 1.80
N TYR A 76 2.89 -1.23 0.77
CA TYR A 76 1.57 -1.85 0.95
C TYR A 76 1.65 -3.28 1.49
N ALA A 77 2.67 -4.05 1.12
CA ALA A 77 2.89 -5.38 1.68
C ALA A 77 3.22 -5.32 3.18
N ALA A 78 4.04 -4.35 3.60
CA ALA A 78 4.33 -4.10 5.01
C ALA A 78 3.07 -3.66 5.77
N CYS A 79 2.30 -2.71 5.24
CA CYS A 79 1.05 -2.29 5.86
C CYS A 79 0.04 -3.45 5.98
N LEU A 80 -0.06 -4.34 4.97
CA LEU A 80 -0.92 -5.53 5.04
C LEU A 80 -0.53 -6.45 6.20
N ALA A 81 0.75 -6.58 6.52
CA ALA A 81 1.21 -7.38 7.65
C ALA A 81 0.75 -6.82 9.00
N GLU A 82 0.53 -5.51 9.11
CA GLU A 82 0.02 -4.82 10.30
C GLU A 82 -1.51 -4.94 10.47
N LEU A 83 -2.24 -5.37 9.44
CA LEU A 83 -3.70 -5.55 9.48
C LEU A 83 -4.13 -6.89 10.10
N LYS A 84 -3.18 -7.68 10.60
CA LYS A 84 -3.45 -8.95 11.29
C LYS A 84 -4.11 -8.74 12.64
#